data_AF-A0A938MVN3-F1
#
_entry.id   AF-A0A938MVN3-F1
#
_cell.length_a   1.000
_cell.length_b   1.000
_cell.length_c   1.000
_cell.angle_alpha   90.00
_cell.angle_beta   90.00
_cell.angle_gamma   90.00
#
_symmetry.space_group_name_H-M   'P 1'
#
loop_
_entity.id
_entity.type
_entity.pdbx_description
1 polymer ?
#
loop_
_entity_poly.entity_id
_entity_poly.type
_entity_poly.pdbx_seq_one_letter_code
_entity_poly.pdbx_strand_id
1 'polypeptide(L)'
;MPHPNLACRIVPSTAGGFRPVRRSLRLRQRSICGLGGGRAQRAPASSCPGGWLRQTSATPLVKLDKAMIALALVALSLFSPAQALEKDVVVSVYQGVCREGDFSANLATAREVVKQARERGSHFLALPECFLSGYESREAVQRGARSLDDPELAQFIAESAAHEMVVIVGLARRAADGLYNTELVIH
;
A
#
# COMPACT_ATOMS: atom_id res chain seq x y z
N MET A 1 -10.27 -27.98 5.53
CA MET A 1 -9.02 -27.27 5.86
C MET A 1 -9.41 -25.85 6.28
N PRO A 2 -9.30 -25.46 7.56
CA PRO A 2 -9.62 -24.10 7.98
C PRO A 2 -8.48 -23.15 7.55
N HIS A 3 -8.83 -21.98 7.01
CA HIS A 3 -7.89 -20.91 6.63
C HIS A 3 -7.21 -20.33 7.88
N PRO A 4 -5.90 -19.99 7.82
CA PRO A 4 -5.26 -19.25 8.90
C PRO A 4 -5.79 -17.81 8.91
N ASN A 5 -6.30 -17.39 10.07
CA ASN A 5 -6.70 -16.00 10.31
C ASN A 5 -5.44 -15.11 10.29
N LEU A 6 -5.36 -14.14 9.38
CA LEU A 6 -4.41 -13.02 9.50
C LEU A 6 -4.73 -12.25 10.78
N ALA A 7 -3.92 -12.46 11.81
CA ALA A 7 -4.03 -11.76 13.07
C ALA A 7 -3.16 -10.51 13.03
N CYS A 8 -3.77 -9.34 12.88
CA CYS A 8 -3.10 -8.06 13.13
C CYS A 8 -2.70 -8.01 14.62
N ARG A 9 -1.42 -8.25 14.90
CA ARG A 9 -0.88 -8.24 16.26
C ARG A 9 -0.41 -6.83 16.59
N ILE A 10 -1.25 -6.08 17.30
CA ILE A 10 -0.85 -4.83 17.94
C ILE A 10 0.08 -5.20 19.12
N VAL A 11 1.37 -4.92 19.02
CA VAL A 11 2.35 -5.15 20.10
C VAL A 11 2.39 -3.89 20.98
N PRO A 12 1.86 -3.93 22.22
CA PRO A 12 1.93 -2.79 23.13
C PRO A 12 3.38 -2.53 23.59
N SER A 13 3.75 -1.25 23.73
CA SER A 13 5.07 -0.84 24.21
C SER A 13 5.13 -0.78 25.73
N THR A 14 6.23 -1.29 26.32
CA THR A 14 6.56 -1.16 27.75
C THR A 14 7.51 0.00 28.07
N ALA A 15 7.92 0.79 27.08
CA ALA A 15 8.76 1.98 27.26
C ALA A 15 7.89 3.23 27.24
N GLY A 16 8.08 4.10 28.23
CA GLY A 16 7.15 5.16 28.64
C GLY A 16 6.66 6.07 27.50
N GLY A 17 5.34 6.35 27.54
CA GLY A 17 4.68 7.36 26.72
C GLY A 17 3.45 6.89 25.94
N PHE A 18 3.27 5.57 25.77
CA PHE A 18 2.17 5.03 24.96
C PHE A 18 0.96 4.65 25.83
N ARG A 19 -0.16 5.39 25.73
CA ARG A 19 -1.42 4.97 26.39
C ARG A 19 -2.23 4.06 25.46
N PRO A 20 -2.62 2.85 25.90
CA PRO A 20 -3.35 1.92 25.05
C PRO A 20 -4.81 2.35 24.85
N VAL A 21 -5.25 2.48 23.60
CA VAL A 21 -6.68 2.49 23.24
C VAL A 21 -7.05 1.09 22.76
N ARG A 22 -7.73 0.31 23.61
CA ARG A 22 -8.36 -0.95 23.18
C ARG A 22 -9.67 -0.62 22.47
N ARG A 23 -9.67 -0.62 21.13
CA ARG A 23 -10.90 -0.80 20.35
C ARG A 23 -10.65 -1.84 19.26
N SER A 24 -11.37 -2.95 19.33
CA SER A 24 -11.41 -3.96 18.28
C SER A 24 -12.18 -3.42 17.08
N LEU A 25 -11.49 -2.87 16.08
CA LEU A 25 -12.11 -2.62 14.78
C LEU A 25 -12.09 -3.93 13.97
N ARG A 26 -13.27 -4.51 13.75
CA ARG A 26 -13.47 -5.56 12.74
C ARG A 26 -13.76 -4.89 11.40
N LEU A 27 -12.77 -4.74 10.55
CA LEU A 27 -12.98 -4.42 9.14
C LEU A 27 -13.51 -5.68 8.43
N ARG A 28 -14.82 -5.72 8.16
CA ARG A 28 -15.41 -6.67 7.19
C ARG A 28 -15.43 -5.99 5.83
N GLN A 29 -14.48 -6.33 4.98
CA GLN A 29 -14.55 -5.99 3.55
C GLN A 29 -15.52 -6.98 2.89
N ARG A 30 -16.72 -6.53 2.50
CA ARG A 30 -17.63 -7.29 1.62
C ARG A 30 -17.32 -6.89 0.18
N SER A 31 -16.77 -7.82 -0.61
CA SER A 31 -16.69 -7.68 -2.06
C SER A 31 -18.06 -7.95 -2.68
N ILE A 32 -18.51 -7.04 -3.55
CA ILE A 32 -19.67 -7.23 -4.42
C ILE A 32 -19.12 -7.72 -5.77
N CYS A 33 -19.21 -9.02 -6.04
CA CYS A 33 -19.03 -9.57 -7.39
C CYS A 33 -20.39 -9.65 -8.07
N GLY A 34 -20.64 -8.75 -9.03
CA GLY A 34 -21.76 -8.85 -9.96
C GLY A 34 -21.47 -9.90 -11.03
N LEU A 35 -22.14 -11.04 -10.95
CA LEU A 35 -22.25 -12.01 -12.03
C LEU A 35 -23.52 -11.71 -12.85
N GLY A 36 -23.34 -11.33 -14.10
CA GLY A 36 -24.38 -11.41 -15.15
C GLY A 36 -23.69 -11.92 -16.42
N GLY A 37 -24.13 -12.95 -17.13
CA GLY A 37 -25.45 -13.58 -17.18
C GLY A 37 -26.07 -13.36 -18.55
N GLY A 38 -25.89 -14.31 -19.47
CA GLY A 38 -26.65 -14.43 -20.73
C GLY A 38 -25.78 -14.66 -21.96
N ARG A 39 -26.21 -15.38 -23.00
CA ARG A 39 -27.38 -16.22 -23.26
C ARG A 39 -27.06 -16.96 -24.58
N ALA A 40 -27.25 -18.27 -24.63
CA ALA A 40 -27.12 -19.07 -25.85
C ALA A 40 -28.21 -18.71 -26.88
N GLN A 41 -27.85 -18.57 -28.16
CA GLN A 41 -28.80 -18.52 -29.28
C GLN A 41 -28.32 -19.36 -30.47
N ARG A 42 -29.33 -19.87 -31.20
CA ARG A 42 -29.34 -21.02 -32.10
C ARG A 42 -28.86 -20.69 -33.52
N ALA A 43 -28.41 -21.73 -34.21
CA ALA A 43 -28.17 -21.78 -35.64
C ALA A 43 -29.45 -21.67 -36.48
N PRO A 44 -29.31 -21.35 -37.77
CA PRO A 44 -30.03 -22.10 -38.80
C PRO A 44 -29.09 -22.65 -39.88
N ALA A 45 -29.43 -23.85 -40.35
CA ALA A 45 -28.83 -24.52 -41.49
C ALA A 45 -29.31 -23.87 -42.81
N SER A 46 -28.40 -23.72 -43.77
CA SER A 46 -28.77 -23.61 -45.18
C SER A 46 -27.75 -24.34 -46.03
N SER A 47 -28.31 -25.04 -47.01
CA SER A 47 -27.73 -26.00 -47.95
C SER A 47 -27.17 -25.34 -49.20
N CYS A 48 -26.26 -26.06 -49.88
CA CYS A 48 -26.10 -26.22 -51.35
C CYS A 48 -24.66 -26.06 -51.90
N PRO A 49 -24.36 -26.69 -53.08
CA PRO A 49 -23.19 -27.56 -53.25
C PRO A 49 -22.11 -27.03 -54.21
N GLY A 50 -21.02 -27.78 -54.34
CA GLY A 50 -20.11 -27.72 -55.51
C GLY A 50 -18.69 -27.34 -55.14
N GLY A 51 -17.80 -28.34 -55.11
CA GLY A 51 -16.38 -28.15 -54.79
C GLY A 51 -15.55 -27.60 -55.94
N TRP A 52 -14.34 -27.13 -55.61
CA TRP A 52 -13.13 -27.17 -56.46
C TRP A 52 -11.90 -27.08 -55.54
N LEU A 53 -10.91 -27.94 -55.78
CA LEU A 53 -9.63 -28.01 -55.09
C LEU A 53 -8.86 -26.68 -55.16
N ARG A 54 -8.22 -26.28 -54.04
CA ARG A 54 -6.86 -25.75 -54.04
C ARG A 54 -6.15 -26.04 -52.71
N GLN A 55 -5.04 -26.76 -52.81
CA GLN A 55 -4.05 -26.95 -51.75
C GLN A 55 -3.25 -25.67 -51.47
N THR A 56 -2.51 -25.73 -50.35
CA THR A 56 -1.46 -24.83 -49.82
C THR A 56 -1.97 -23.77 -48.84
N SER A 57 -1.47 -23.64 -47.61
CA SER A 57 -0.41 -24.33 -46.89
C SER A 57 -0.73 -24.16 -45.40
N ALA A 58 -1.05 -25.26 -44.71
CA ALA A 58 -1.15 -25.24 -43.25
C ALA A 58 0.26 -25.02 -42.70
N THR A 59 0.47 -23.94 -41.96
CA THR A 59 1.61 -23.81 -41.05
C THR A 59 1.61 -25.03 -40.12
N PRO A 60 2.77 -25.65 -39.85
CA PRO A 60 2.81 -26.81 -38.98
C PRO A 60 2.40 -26.35 -37.59
N LEU A 61 1.20 -26.76 -37.20
CA LEU A 61 0.75 -26.68 -35.81
C LEU A 61 1.70 -27.62 -35.05
N VAL A 62 2.72 -27.03 -34.45
CA VAL A 62 3.74 -27.76 -33.68
C VAL A 62 2.99 -28.64 -32.70
N LYS A 63 3.10 -29.96 -32.86
CA LYS A 63 2.53 -30.92 -31.91
C LYS A 63 3.30 -30.73 -30.61
N LEU A 64 2.79 -29.89 -29.72
CA LEU A 64 3.32 -29.76 -28.38
C LEU A 64 3.15 -31.11 -27.71
N ASP A 65 4.29 -31.75 -27.40
CA ASP A 65 4.31 -32.99 -26.65
C ASP A 65 3.56 -32.77 -25.33
N LYS A 66 2.74 -33.74 -24.92
CA LYS A 66 2.06 -33.72 -23.62
C LYS A 66 3.08 -33.55 -22.49
N ALA A 67 4.30 -34.05 -22.67
CA ALA A 67 5.42 -33.82 -21.75
C ALA A 67 5.83 -32.34 -21.68
N MET A 68 5.84 -31.62 -22.81
CA MET A 68 6.17 -30.19 -22.85
C MET A 68 5.04 -29.33 -22.26
N ILE A 69 3.78 -29.70 -22.48
CA ILE A 69 2.63 -29.05 -21.83
C ILE A 69 2.67 -29.30 -20.32
N ALA A 70 2.93 -30.55 -19.89
CA ALA A 70 3.04 -30.90 -18.49
C ALA A 70 4.21 -30.15 -17.82
N LEU A 71 5.37 -30.06 -18.49
CA LEU A 71 6.53 -29.33 -18.00
C LEU A 71 6.26 -27.83 -17.91
N ALA A 72 5.58 -27.25 -18.90
CA ALA A 72 5.16 -25.85 -18.87
C ALA A 72 4.15 -25.57 -17.75
N LEU A 73 3.17 -26.45 -17.53
CA LEU A 73 2.21 -26.32 -16.42
C LEU A 73 2.87 -26.49 -15.05
N VAL A 74 3.84 -27.42 -14.92
CA VAL A 74 4.65 -27.57 -13.71
C VAL A 74 5.50 -26.33 -13.47
N ALA A 75 6.16 -25.79 -14.51
CA ALA A 75 6.93 -24.55 -14.43
C ALA A 75 6.05 -23.34 -14.05
N LEU A 76 4.84 -23.24 -14.62
CA LEU A 76 3.85 -22.22 -14.24
C LEU A 76 3.33 -22.41 -12.81
N SER A 77 3.24 -23.64 -12.30
CA SER A 77 2.87 -23.91 -10.91
C SER A 77 4.00 -23.64 -9.90
N LEU A 78 5.26 -23.65 -10.35
CA LEU A 78 6.43 -23.23 -9.57
C LEU A 78 6.61 -21.70 -9.57
N PHE A 79 6.11 -21.01 -10.60
CA PHE A 79 5.95 -19.55 -10.60
C PHE A 79 4.74 -19.15 -9.75
N SER A 80 4.88 -19.21 -8.42
CA SER A 80 3.85 -18.75 -7.47
C SER A 80 3.47 -17.29 -7.71
N PRO A 81 2.27 -16.96 -8.23
CA PRO A 81 1.80 -15.60 -8.32
C PRO A 81 1.02 -15.27 -7.03
N ALA A 82 1.62 -15.44 -5.85
CA ALA A 82 0.91 -15.23 -4.59
C ALA A 82 1.77 -15.04 -3.33
N GLN A 83 3.11 -15.01 -3.41
CA GLN A 83 3.93 -14.85 -2.20
C GLN A 83 3.89 -13.44 -1.58
N ALA A 84 3.23 -12.48 -2.22
CA ALA A 84 3.08 -11.13 -1.68
C ALA A 84 2.09 -11.05 -0.50
N LEU A 85 1.19 -12.03 -0.33
CA LEU A 85 0.08 -11.94 0.63
C LEU A 85 0.29 -12.69 1.95
N GLU A 86 1.43 -13.37 2.14
CA GLU A 86 1.70 -14.20 3.33
C GLU A 86 2.70 -13.58 4.32
N LYS A 87 3.24 -12.39 4.05
CA LYS A 87 4.16 -11.72 4.97
C LYS A 87 3.39 -10.89 6.00
N ASP A 88 3.67 -11.14 7.28
CA ASP A 88 3.16 -10.32 8.38
C ASP A 88 3.63 -8.87 8.23
N VAL A 89 2.69 -7.94 8.21
CA VAL A 89 2.98 -6.50 8.18
C VAL A 89 2.92 -5.94 9.59
N VAL A 90 4.08 -5.50 10.07
CA VAL A 90 4.24 -4.73 11.31
C VAL A 90 4.00 -3.24 11.04
N VAL A 91 2.93 -2.70 11.63
CA VAL A 91 2.59 -1.27 11.56
C VAL A 91 2.77 -0.66 12.95
N SER A 92 3.65 0.33 13.05
CA SER A 92 3.77 1.20 14.21
C SER A 92 2.91 2.43 14.03
N VAL A 93 2.19 2.82 15.08
CA VAL A 93 1.41 4.06 15.12
C VAL A 93 1.98 4.89 16.26
N TYR A 94 2.16 6.18 16.05
CA TYR A 94 2.61 7.11 17.08
C TYR A 94 1.46 7.98 17.57
N GLN A 95 1.36 8.15 18.88
CA GLN A 95 0.46 9.10 19.51
C GLN A 95 1.20 9.81 20.65
N GLY A 96 1.48 11.10 20.47
CA GLY A 96 2.20 11.91 21.44
C GLY A 96 1.90 13.40 21.30
N VAL A 97 2.64 14.22 22.04
CA VAL A 97 2.42 15.67 22.09
C VAL A 97 3.00 16.31 20.83
N CYS A 98 2.17 17.06 20.11
CA CYS A 98 2.61 18.02 19.10
C CYS A 98 2.88 19.37 19.79
N ARG A 99 4.01 20.01 19.48
CA ARG A 99 4.31 21.37 19.89
C ARG A 99 3.76 22.32 18.84
N GLU A 100 2.66 22.99 19.18
CA GLU A 100 1.89 23.83 18.25
C GLU A 100 2.74 24.91 17.57
N GLY A 101 2.87 24.83 16.24
CA GLY A 101 3.64 25.76 15.42
C GLY A 101 5.16 25.66 15.52
N ASP A 102 5.70 24.72 16.30
CA ASP A 102 7.14 24.48 16.43
C ASP A 102 7.58 23.30 15.55
N PHE A 103 7.77 23.59 14.27
CA PHE A 103 8.14 22.59 13.27
C PHE A 103 9.42 21.83 13.63
N SER A 104 10.50 22.53 13.99
CA SER A 104 11.79 21.89 14.23
C SER A 104 11.75 20.98 15.46
N ALA A 105 11.02 21.35 16.51
CA ALA A 105 10.87 20.49 17.68
C ALA A 105 10.00 19.26 17.38
N ASN A 106 8.95 19.39 16.56
CA ASN A 106 8.14 18.26 16.12
C ASN A 106 8.91 17.34 15.16
N LEU A 107 9.72 17.91 14.27
CA LEU A 107 10.58 17.16 13.35
C LEU A 107 11.63 16.34 14.12
N ALA A 108 12.22 16.93 15.17
CA ALA A 108 13.12 16.20 16.07
C ALA A 108 12.41 15.01 16.76
N THR A 109 11.17 15.20 17.21
CA THR A 109 10.36 14.10 17.74
C THR A 109 10.04 13.05 16.68
N ALA A 110 9.68 13.46 15.45
CA ALA A 110 9.41 12.53 14.35
C ALA A 110 10.64 11.66 14.03
N ARG A 111 11.85 12.24 13.99
CA ARG A 111 13.10 11.49 13.79
C ARG A 111 13.33 10.44 14.87
N GLU A 112 13.10 10.79 16.14
CA GLU A 112 13.25 9.85 17.24
C GLU A 112 12.22 8.71 17.15
N VAL A 113 10.97 9.01 16.78
CA VAL A 113 9.93 8.00 16.58
C VAL A 113 10.26 7.09 15.38
N VAL A 114 10.79 7.63 14.29
CA VAL A 114 11.30 6.86 13.14
C VAL A 114 12.37 5.88 13.59
N LYS A 115 13.36 6.35 14.36
CA LYS A 115 14.40 5.48 14.93
C LYS A 115 13.81 4.34 15.76
N GLN A 116 12.90 4.64 16.68
CA GLN A 116 12.24 3.62 17.52
C GLN A 116 11.42 2.62 16.72
N ALA A 117 10.73 3.06 15.65
CA ALA A 117 9.97 2.17 14.78
C ALA A 117 10.88 1.23 13.98
N ARG A 118 12.05 1.72 13.54
CA ARG A 118 13.08 0.90 12.88
C ARG A 118 13.67 -0.14 13.81
N GLU A 119 13.97 0.21 15.06
CA GLU A 119 14.45 -0.74 16.07
C GLU A 119 13.45 -1.87 16.35
N ARG A 120 12.16 -1.66 16.07
CA ARG A 120 11.10 -2.66 16.20
C ARG A 120 10.89 -3.52 14.95
N GLY A 121 11.62 -3.25 13.86
CA GLY A 121 11.38 -3.90 12.57
C GLY A 121 10.02 -3.57 11.96
N SER A 122 9.56 -2.32 12.13
CA SER A 122 8.29 -1.89 11.54
C SER A 122 8.42 -1.74 10.02
N HIS A 123 7.37 -2.13 9.29
CA HIS A 123 7.26 -1.91 7.85
C HIS A 123 6.59 -0.56 7.54
N PHE A 124 5.70 -0.11 8.42
CA PHE A 124 5.03 1.18 8.34
C PHE A 124 5.11 1.90 9.69
N LEU A 125 5.28 3.21 9.65
CA LEU A 125 5.11 4.12 10.78
C LEU A 125 4.10 5.19 10.41
N ALA A 126 3.02 5.32 11.18
CA ALA A 126 2.04 6.40 11.03
C ALA A 126 2.11 7.38 12.21
N LEU A 127 2.33 8.65 11.92
CA LEU A 127 2.24 9.77 12.85
C LEU A 127 0.87 10.47 12.72
N PRO A 128 0.46 11.27 13.72
CA PRO A 128 -0.80 12.01 13.65
C PRO A 128 -0.87 13.02 12.50
N GLU A 129 -2.10 13.35 12.13
CA GLU A 129 -2.43 14.45 11.23
C GLU A 129 -1.80 15.77 11.72
N CYS A 130 -1.27 16.57 10.78
CA CYS A 130 -0.63 17.86 11.06
C CYS A 130 0.46 17.83 12.16
N PHE A 131 1.02 16.66 12.48
CA PHE A 131 1.96 16.51 13.59
C PHE A 131 3.19 17.42 13.48
N LEU A 132 3.67 17.68 12.26
CA LEU A 132 4.83 18.56 12.06
C LEU A 132 4.50 20.03 12.26
N SER A 133 3.26 20.46 11.99
CA SER A 133 2.89 21.88 11.99
C SER A 133 2.08 22.34 13.20
N GLY A 134 1.40 21.43 13.89
CA GLY A 134 0.33 21.76 14.82
C GLY A 134 -1.02 21.99 14.12
N TYR A 135 -2.07 22.09 14.92
CA TYR A 135 -3.47 22.19 14.49
C TYR A 135 -4.34 23.13 15.37
N GLU A 136 -3.79 23.71 16.44
CA GLU A 136 -4.59 24.45 17.45
C GLU A 136 -5.20 25.75 16.93
N SER A 137 -4.41 26.58 16.26
CA SER A 137 -4.81 27.90 15.78
C SER A 137 -4.27 28.19 14.39
N ARG A 138 -4.91 29.12 13.67
CA ARG A 138 -4.44 29.54 12.34
C ARG A 138 -3.01 30.06 12.40
N GLU A 139 -2.67 30.80 13.43
CA GLU A 139 -1.34 31.36 13.66
C GLU A 139 -0.32 30.26 13.95
N ALA A 140 -0.66 29.25 14.76
CA ALA A 140 0.20 28.10 15.01
C ALA A 140 0.46 27.30 13.73
N VAL A 141 -0.61 26.97 12.99
CA VAL A 141 -0.52 26.30 11.69
C VAL A 141 0.36 27.09 10.72
N GLN A 142 0.20 28.41 10.65
CA GLN A 142 1.01 29.27 9.79
C GLN A 142 2.50 29.27 10.17
N ARG A 143 2.85 29.24 11.47
CA ARG A 143 4.24 29.16 11.93
C ARG A 143 4.86 27.80 11.63
N GLY A 144 4.10 26.72 11.82
CA GLY A 144 4.55 25.36 11.60
C GLY A 144 4.56 24.92 10.13
N ALA A 145 3.82 25.61 9.26
CA ALA A 145 3.69 25.23 7.85
C ALA A 145 5.02 25.35 7.08
N ARG A 146 5.27 24.39 6.18
CA ARG A 146 6.47 24.31 5.34
C ARG A 146 6.15 24.06 3.87
N SER A 147 6.98 24.62 2.98
CA SER A 147 6.98 24.22 1.57
C SER A 147 7.66 22.85 1.43
N LEU A 148 7.40 22.12 0.35
CA LEU A 148 8.14 20.89 0.06
C LEU A 148 9.62 21.15 -0.25
N ASP A 149 9.95 22.38 -0.68
CA ASP A 149 11.33 22.81 -0.95
C ASP A 149 12.05 23.31 0.32
N ASP A 150 11.39 23.25 1.49
CA ASP A 150 12.03 23.59 2.76
C ASP A 150 13.20 22.62 3.02
N PRO A 151 14.41 23.13 3.32
CA PRO A 151 15.60 22.28 3.43
C PRO A 151 15.53 21.28 4.59
N GLU A 152 14.94 21.64 5.72
CA GLU A 152 14.80 20.72 6.86
C GLU A 152 13.81 19.60 6.54
N LEU A 153 12.70 19.93 5.86
CA LEU A 153 11.72 18.95 5.42
C LEU A 153 12.28 18.03 4.33
N ALA A 154 12.95 18.58 3.32
CA ALA A 154 13.57 17.83 2.24
C ALA A 154 14.64 16.87 2.78
N GLN A 155 15.43 17.32 3.75
CA GLN A 155 16.41 16.47 4.43
C GLN A 155 15.72 15.31 5.18
N PHE A 156 14.66 15.58 5.94
CA PHE A 156 13.91 14.52 6.64
C PHE A 156 13.28 13.50 5.68
N ILE A 157 12.78 13.95 4.53
CA ILE A 157 12.27 13.06 3.47
C ILE A 157 13.40 12.16 2.95
N ALA A 158 14.56 12.73 2.63
CA ALA A 158 15.71 11.96 2.16
C ALA A 158 16.22 10.95 3.20
N GLU A 159 16.30 11.37 4.47
CA GLU A 159 16.66 10.50 5.60
C GLU A 159 15.68 9.33 5.74
N SER A 160 14.37 9.60 5.67
CA SER A 160 13.33 8.59 5.84
C SER A 160 13.27 7.61 4.66
N ALA A 161 13.46 8.09 3.42
CA ALA A 161 13.49 7.27 2.21
C ALA A 161 14.72 6.34 2.14
N ALA A 162 15.76 6.60 2.94
CA ALA A 162 16.96 5.75 2.97
C ALA A 162 16.77 4.44 3.76
N HIS A 163 15.54 4.12 4.19
CA HIS A 163 15.22 2.98 5.03
C HIS A 163 14.13 2.11 4.40
N GLU A 164 14.13 0.80 4.69
CA GLU A 164 13.11 -0.15 4.22
C GLU A 164 11.78 -0.07 5.02
N MET A 165 11.37 1.14 5.42
CA MET A 165 10.15 1.40 6.19
C MET A 165 9.41 2.58 5.60
N VAL A 166 8.10 2.44 5.39
CA VAL A 166 7.25 3.54 4.94
C VAL A 166 6.91 4.45 6.12
N VAL A 167 7.18 5.75 5.97
CA VAL A 167 6.83 6.78 6.97
C VAL A 167 5.65 7.61 6.47
N ILE A 168 4.62 7.71 7.31
CA ILE A 168 3.39 8.45 7.07
C ILE A 168 3.32 9.56 8.12
N VAL A 169 3.40 10.82 7.69
CA VAL A 169 3.38 11.98 8.60
C VAL A 169 2.64 13.19 8.03
N GLY A 170 1.78 13.79 8.86
CA GLY A 170 1.00 14.98 8.49
C GLY A 170 1.74 16.31 8.69
N LEU A 171 1.52 17.25 7.77
CA LEU A 171 1.88 18.66 7.90
C LEU A 171 0.86 19.60 7.24
N ALA A 172 0.82 20.84 7.69
CA ALA A 172 0.30 21.94 6.90
C ALA A 172 1.34 22.36 5.85
N ARG A 173 1.12 21.97 4.59
CA ARG A 173 1.97 22.35 3.46
C ARG A 173 1.66 23.77 3.02
N ARG A 174 2.72 24.56 2.82
CA ARG A 174 2.66 25.86 2.14
C ARG A 174 2.86 25.68 0.64
N ALA A 175 1.91 26.18 -0.14
CA ALA A 175 1.99 26.31 -1.59
C ALA A 175 1.78 27.78 -1.99
N ALA A 176 1.90 28.06 -3.30
CA ALA A 176 1.78 29.43 -3.82
C ALA A 176 0.37 30.03 -3.60
N ASP A 177 -0.65 29.18 -3.58
CA ASP A 177 -2.07 29.52 -3.53
C ASP A 177 -2.72 29.31 -2.15
N GLY A 178 -2.01 28.72 -1.19
CA GLY A 178 -2.56 28.53 0.15
C GLY A 178 -1.82 27.55 1.04
N LEU A 179 -2.50 27.23 2.15
CA LEU A 179 -2.09 26.18 3.08
C LEU A 179 -2.97 24.95 2.89
N TYR A 180 -2.34 23.79 2.83
CA TYR A 180 -3.00 22.52 2.60
C TYR A 180 -2.67 21.54 3.72
N ASN A 181 -3.69 20.95 4.32
CA ASN A 181 -3.49 19.77 5.15
C ASN A 181 -2.98 18.63 4.26
N THR A 182 -1.77 18.16 4.51
CA THR A 182 -1.03 17.27 3.63
C THR A 182 -0.45 16.11 4.43
N GLU A 183 -0.64 14.91 3.92
CA GLU A 183 0.04 13.72 4.41
C GLU A 183 1.25 13.42 3.51
N LEU A 184 2.43 13.28 4.11
CA LEU A 184 3.60 12.75 3.43
C LEU A 184 3.64 11.24 3.58
N VAL A 185 3.79 10.54 2.47
CA VAL A 185 4.06 9.09 2.43
C VAL A 185 5.43 8.92 1.80
N ILE A 186 6.40 8.52 2.61
CA ILE A 186 7.82 8.43 2.24
C ILE A 186 8.21 6.95 2.21
N HIS A 187 8.78 6.48 1.11
CA HIS A 187 9.13 5.08 0.86
C HIS A 187 10.44 4.97 0.07
#